data_AF-A0A845DKZ7-F1
#
_entry.id   AF-A0A845DKZ7-F1
#
_cell.length_a   1.000
_cell.length_b   1.000
_cell.length_c   1.000
_cell.angle_alpha   90.00
_cell.angle_beta   90.00
_cell.angle_gamma   90.00
#
_symmetry.space_group_name_H-M   'P 1'
#
loop_
_entity.id
_entity.type
_entity.pdbx_description
1 polymer ?
#
loop_
_entity_poly.entity_id
_entity_poly.type
_entity_poly.pdbx_seq_one_letter_code
_entity_poly.pdbx_strand_id
1 'polypeptide(L)'
;MLKKVEAYIRLEKLTDVRSALVEIGVPAIDTVEVQGHGRQTGIKLAGRQSSYIVDTLPRLRLTVVISEEDVAQVVETIRENAATGRQGDGAIYICPVDNIVRVSTGEVGTDVLVYEGDIDIQGFLSPPPDLSDFFAFFLERKYRIDE
;
A
#
# COMPACT_ATOMS: atom_id res chain seq x y z
N MET A 1 -3.46 16.82 9.69
CA MET A 1 -3.97 15.56 10.27
C MET A 1 -3.42 14.40 9.45
N LEU A 2 -3.49 13.16 9.94
CA LEU A 2 -3.08 11.99 9.16
C LEU A 2 -4.29 11.29 8.53
N LYS A 3 -4.07 10.67 7.38
CA LYS A 3 -5.04 9.82 6.69
C LYS A 3 -4.40 8.51 6.30
N LYS A 4 -5.19 7.45 6.31
CA LYS A 4 -4.86 6.17 5.71
C LYS A 4 -5.48 6.10 4.33
N VAL A 5 -4.66 5.95 3.30
CA VAL A 5 -5.08 5.62 1.94
C VAL A 5 -5.03 4.10 1.80
N GLU A 6 -6.17 3.48 1.51
CA GLU A 6 -6.32 2.04 1.34
C GLU A 6 -6.86 1.76 -0.08
N ALA A 7 -6.00 1.27 -0.95
CA ALA A 7 -6.28 1.03 -2.36
C ALA A 7 -6.44 -0.46 -2.66
N TYR A 8 -7.58 -0.84 -3.21
CA TYR A 8 -7.82 -2.17 -3.76
C TYR A 8 -7.59 -2.14 -5.26
N ILE A 9 -6.55 -2.79 -5.75
CA ILE A 9 -6.12 -2.77 -7.15
C ILE A 9 -5.94 -4.19 -7.70
N ARG A 10 -5.73 -4.30 -9.01
CA ARG A 10 -5.31 -5.55 -9.66
C ARG A 10 -3.92 -5.99 -9.16
N LEU A 11 -3.70 -7.29 -9.00
CA LEU A 11 -2.42 -7.83 -8.52
C LEU A 11 -1.25 -7.44 -9.43
N GLU A 12 -1.46 -7.53 -10.74
CA GLU A 12 -0.45 -7.21 -11.74
C GLU A 12 -0.02 -5.73 -11.75
N LYS A 13 -0.78 -4.86 -11.08
CA LYS A 13 -0.50 -3.41 -10.99
C LYS A 13 0.37 -3.00 -9.82
N LEU A 14 0.75 -3.93 -8.94
CA LEU A 14 1.61 -3.62 -7.78
C LEU A 14 2.91 -2.91 -8.20
N THR A 15 3.63 -3.47 -9.17
CA THR A 15 4.94 -2.92 -9.56
C THR A 15 4.83 -1.51 -10.12
N ASP A 16 3.86 -1.25 -11.01
CA ASP A 16 3.63 0.07 -11.60
C ASP A 16 3.31 1.11 -10.51
N VAL A 17 2.36 0.78 -9.62
CA VAL A 17 1.93 1.68 -8.54
C VAL A 17 3.04 1.93 -7.55
N ARG A 18 3.79 0.89 -7.16
CA ARG A 18 4.91 1.01 -6.21
C ARG A 18 6.00 1.94 -6.76
N SER A 19 6.39 1.76 -8.02
CA SER A 19 7.42 2.60 -8.64
C SER A 19 6.98 4.08 -8.69
N ALA A 20 5.74 4.34 -9.09
CA ALA A 20 5.22 5.70 -9.16
C ALA A 20 5.11 6.36 -7.77
N LEU A 21 4.75 5.60 -6.73
CA LEU A 21 4.75 6.09 -5.35
C LEU A 21 6.16 6.44 -4.86
N VAL A 22 7.16 5.61 -5.17
CA VAL A 22 8.57 5.91 -4.84
C VAL A 22 9.03 7.20 -5.51
N GLU A 23 8.66 7.44 -6.76
CA GLU A 23 9.03 8.65 -7.51
C GLU A 23 8.50 9.95 -6.87
N ILE A 24 7.33 9.90 -6.23
CA ILE A 24 6.76 11.05 -5.52
C ILE A 24 7.22 11.15 -4.06
N GLY A 25 8.12 10.26 -3.60
CA GLY A 25 8.60 10.27 -2.22
C GLY A 25 7.74 9.45 -1.26
N VAL A 26 7.04 8.41 -1.71
CA VAL A 26 6.30 7.48 -0.83
C VAL A 26 6.92 6.08 -0.94
N PRO A 27 8.06 5.82 -0.26
CA PRO A 27 8.84 4.60 -0.44
C PRO A 27 8.26 3.37 0.28
N ALA A 28 7.46 3.60 1.34
CA ALA A 28 6.92 2.56 2.21
C ALA A 28 5.42 2.38 2.00
N ILE A 29 5.02 1.14 1.68
CA ILE A 29 3.63 0.72 1.56
C ILE A 29 3.45 -0.65 2.19
N ASP A 30 2.28 -0.90 2.77
CA ASP A 30 1.87 -2.23 3.20
C ASP A 30 1.00 -2.88 2.12
N THR A 31 1.17 -4.17 1.87
CA THR A 31 0.36 -4.89 0.88
C THR A 31 -0.17 -6.21 1.42
N VAL A 32 -1.40 -6.55 1.04
CA VAL A 32 -2.06 -7.82 1.39
C VAL A 32 -2.88 -8.29 0.18
N GLU A 33 -2.76 -9.57 -0.17
CA GLU A 33 -3.66 -10.18 -1.15
C GLU A 33 -5.02 -10.45 -0.53
N VAL A 34 -6.08 -10.08 -1.23
CA VAL A 34 -7.46 -10.22 -0.78
C VAL A 34 -8.33 -10.82 -1.88
N GLN A 35 -9.41 -11.48 -1.48
CA GLN A 35 -10.44 -11.96 -2.40
C GLN A 35 -11.57 -10.94 -2.45
N GLY A 36 -11.80 -10.35 -3.63
CA GLY A 36 -12.83 -9.35 -3.83
C GLY A 36 -14.02 -9.89 -4.61
N HIS A 37 -15.22 -9.75 -4.06
CA HIS A 37 -16.46 -9.87 -4.81
C HIS A 37 -16.91 -8.48 -5.25
N GLY A 38 -17.01 -8.25 -6.56
CA GLY A 38 -17.52 -6.98 -7.10
C GLY A 38 -19.04 -6.90 -7.02
N ARG A 39 -19.64 -5.81 -7.52
CA ARG A 39 -21.12 -5.70 -7.67
C ARG A 39 -21.69 -6.54 -8.83
N GLN A 40 -20.85 -7.29 -9.55
CA GLN A 40 -21.28 -8.15 -10.66
C GLN A 40 -21.34 -9.60 -10.21
N THR A 41 -22.47 -10.24 -10.50
CA THR A 41 -22.74 -11.66 -10.29
C THR A 41 -21.65 -12.53 -10.90
N GLY A 42 -21.08 -13.45 -10.11
CA GLY A 42 -19.96 -14.31 -10.49
C GLY A 42 -20.17 -15.11 -11.78
N ILE A 43 -19.04 -15.47 -12.41
CA ILE A 43 -19.03 -16.29 -13.62
C ILE A 43 -19.29 -17.74 -13.20
N LYS A 44 -20.40 -18.33 -13.68
CA LYS A 44 -20.64 -19.77 -13.55
C LYS A 44 -19.68 -20.52 -14.47
N LEU A 45 -18.65 -21.13 -13.91
CA LEU A 45 -17.81 -22.07 -14.65
C LEU A 45 -18.48 -23.44 -14.60
N ALA A 46 -19.02 -23.89 -15.74
CA ALA A 46 -19.60 -25.21 -15.87
C ALA A 46 -18.48 -26.26 -16.08
N GLY A 47 -18.14 -26.99 -15.01
CA GLY A 47 -17.33 -28.20 -15.11
C GLY A 47 -18.18 -29.41 -15.50
N ARG A 48 -17.58 -30.42 -16.16
CA ARG A 48 -18.27 -31.64 -16.62
C ARG A 48 -18.94 -32.47 -15.49
N GLN A 49 -18.57 -32.27 -14.23
CA GLN A 49 -19.12 -33.04 -13.09
C GLN A 49 -19.59 -32.18 -11.89
N SER A 50 -19.40 -30.86 -11.92
CA SER A 50 -19.99 -29.93 -10.95
C SER A 50 -19.85 -28.48 -11.45
N SER A 51 -20.86 -27.66 -11.17
CA SER A 51 -20.79 -26.21 -11.39
C SER A 51 -20.09 -25.55 -10.20
N TYR A 52 -18.96 -24.88 -10.42
CA TYR A 52 -18.37 -24.01 -9.41
C TYR A 52 -18.65 -22.56 -9.80
N ILE A 53 -19.22 -21.79 -8.87
CA ILE A 53 -19.36 -20.35 -9.02
C ILE A 53 -18.06 -19.76 -8.51
N VAL A 54 -17.22 -19.24 -9.41
CA VAL A 54 -16.08 -18.42 -9.01
C VAL A 54 -16.62 -17.01 -8.84
N ASP A 55 -16.87 -16.65 -7.59
CA ASP A 55 -17.53 -15.40 -7.22
C ASP A 55 -16.56 -14.31 -6.75
N THR A 56 -15.33 -14.70 -6.39
CA THR A 56 -14.30 -13.77 -5.96
C THR A 56 -13.12 -13.79 -6.92
N LEU A 57 -12.59 -12.61 -7.21
CA LEU A 57 -11.35 -12.45 -7.95
C LEU A 57 -10.25 -11.96 -6.99
N PRO A 58 -9.01 -12.45 -7.14
CA PRO A 58 -7.91 -11.99 -6.33
C PRO A 58 -7.59 -10.52 -6.65
N ARG A 59 -7.33 -9.74 -5.62
CA ARG A 59 -6.96 -8.32 -5.66
C ARG A 59 -5.83 -8.06 -4.69
N LEU A 60 -5.12 -6.96 -4.89
CA LEU A 60 -4.18 -6.44 -3.91
C LEU A 60 -4.84 -5.32 -3.11
N ARG A 61 -4.69 -5.34 -1.79
CA ARG A 61 -4.90 -4.18 -0.94
C ARG A 61 -3.56 -3.55 -0.61
N LEU A 62 -3.35 -2.33 -1.05
CA LEU A 62 -2.21 -1.47 -0.72
C LEU A 62 -2.66 -0.45 0.32
N THR A 63 -1.85 -0.25 1.36
CA THR A 63 -2.13 0.71 2.42
C THR A 63 -0.93 1.61 2.63
N VAL A 64 -1.20 2.91 2.80
CA VAL A 64 -0.23 3.89 3.26
C VAL A 64 -0.91 4.87 4.21
N VAL A 65 -0.22 5.29 5.26
CA VAL A 65 -0.66 6.41 6.11
C VAL A 65 0.18 7.61 5.71
N ILE A 66 -0.43 8.78 5.57
CA ILE A 66 0.27 9.99 5.12
C ILE A 66 -0.39 11.25 5.68
N SER A 67 0.29 12.39 5.56
CA SER A 67 -0.28 13.70 5.87
C SER A 67 -1.50 14.02 4.97
N GLU A 68 -2.46 14.76 5.51
CA GLU A 68 -3.68 15.12 4.77
C GLU A 68 -3.41 15.98 3.52
N GLU A 69 -2.30 16.72 3.50
CA GLU A 69 -1.87 17.56 2.38
C GLU A 69 -1.44 16.73 1.16
N ASP A 70 -0.82 15.57 1.37
CA ASP A 70 -0.31 14.72 0.29
C ASP A 70 -1.31 13.68 -0.21
N VAL A 71 -2.45 13.51 0.47
CA VAL A 71 -3.48 12.51 0.10
C VAL A 71 -3.92 12.66 -1.36
N ALA A 72 -4.13 13.89 -1.83
CA ALA A 72 -4.61 14.12 -3.19
C ALA A 72 -3.60 13.61 -4.23
N GLN A 73 -2.31 13.88 -4.01
CA GLN A 73 -1.24 13.44 -4.88
C GLN A 73 -1.10 11.91 -4.86
N VAL A 74 -1.08 11.30 -3.68
CA VAL A 74 -0.99 9.83 -3.52
C VAL A 74 -2.17 9.12 -4.20
N VAL A 75 -3.39 9.59 -3.98
CA VAL A 75 -4.60 9.00 -4.57
C VAL A 75 -4.55 9.06 -6.09
N GLU A 76 -4.14 10.20 -6.65
CA GLU A 76 -4.07 10.36 -8.09
C GLU A 76 -2.97 9.49 -8.71
N THR A 77 -1.78 9.46 -8.10
CA THR A 77 -0.68 8.58 -8.53
C THR A 77 -1.10 7.10 -8.53
N ILE A 78 -1.79 6.63 -7.49
CA ILE A 78 -2.33 5.26 -7.45
C ILE A 78 -3.36 5.06 -8.57
N ARG A 79 -4.30 6.01 -8.75
CA ARG A 79 -5.37 5.92 -9.74
C ARG A 79 -4.82 5.78 -11.16
N GLU A 80 -3.88 6.63 -11.55
CA GLU A 80 -3.30 6.65 -12.89
C GLU A 80 -2.53 5.37 -13.22
N ASN A 81 -1.77 4.84 -12.26
CA ASN A 81 -0.92 3.67 -12.48
C ASN A 81 -1.67 2.35 -12.33
N ALA A 82 -2.73 2.31 -11.51
CA ALA A 82 -3.58 1.13 -11.34
C ALA A 82 -4.65 0.99 -12.44
N ALA A 83 -5.08 2.09 -13.08
CA ALA A 83 -6.13 2.04 -14.08
C ALA A 83 -5.71 1.27 -15.34
N THR A 84 -6.62 0.44 -15.85
CA THR A 84 -6.52 -0.24 -17.15
C THR A 84 -7.63 0.18 -18.11
N GLY A 85 -8.62 0.94 -17.62
CA GLY A 85 -9.82 1.31 -18.36
C GLY A 85 -10.84 0.18 -18.45
N ARG A 86 -10.60 -0.94 -17.75
CA ARG A 86 -11.47 -2.11 -17.74
C ARG A 86 -12.22 -2.19 -16.42
N GLN A 87 -13.36 -2.87 -16.44
CA GLN A 87 -14.10 -3.11 -15.21
C GLN A 87 -13.29 -3.93 -14.21
N GLY A 88 -13.38 -3.54 -12.93
CA GLY A 88 -12.69 -4.23 -11.84
C GLY A 88 -11.30 -3.69 -11.51
N ASP A 89 -10.94 -2.50 -12.00
CA ASP A 89 -9.64 -1.86 -11.70
C ASP A 89 -9.42 -1.61 -10.21
N GLY A 90 -10.47 -1.29 -9.45
CA GLY A 90 -10.31 -1.11 -8.03
C GLY A 90 -11.26 -0.13 -7.36
N ALA A 91 -10.92 0.19 -6.11
CA ALA A 91 -11.45 1.29 -5.33
C ALA A 91 -10.38 1.79 -4.36
N ILE A 92 -10.40 3.08 -4.03
CA ILE A 92 -9.51 3.69 -3.04
C ILE A 92 -10.37 4.27 -1.93
N TYR A 93 -10.03 3.96 -0.68
CA TYR A 93 -10.66 4.49 0.51
C TYR A 93 -9.69 5.39 1.26
N ILE A 94 -10.22 6.45 1.85
CA ILE A 94 -9.46 7.41 2.66
C ILE A 94 -10.10 7.40 4.04
N CYS A 95 -9.34 7.00 5.05
CA CYS A 95 -9.79 6.91 6.43
C CYS A 95 -9.00 7.87 7.32
N PRO A 96 -9.61 8.51 8.34
CA PRO A 96 -8.87 9.30 9.31
C PRO A 96 -7.91 8.41 10.13
N VAL A 97 -6.74 8.95 10.48
CA VAL A 97 -5.82 8.35 11.44
C VAL A 97 -5.57 9.36 12.55
N ASP A 98 -6.01 9.02 13.75
CA ASP A 98 -5.94 9.93 14.90
C ASP A 98 -4.55 9.96 15.55
N ASN A 99 -3.79 8.85 15.44
CA ASN A 99 -2.49 8.73 16.09
C ASN A 99 -1.62 7.63 15.45
N ILE A 100 -0.30 7.75 15.64
CA ILE A 100 0.70 6.73 15.27
C ILE A 100 1.55 6.41 16.49
N VAL A 101 1.93 5.13 16.62
CA VAL A 101 2.89 4.67 17.62
C VAL A 101 3.98 3.86 16.91
N ARG A 102 5.24 4.30 17.00
CA ARG A 102 6.38 3.56 16.46
C ARG A 102 6.83 2.52 17.47
N VAL A 103 6.64 1.25 17.13
CA VAL A 103 6.89 0.11 18.04
C VAL A 103 8.35 0.07 18.54
N SER A 104 9.32 0.43 17.70
CA SER A 104 10.74 0.35 18.06
C SER A 104 11.19 1.39 19.09
N THR A 105 10.58 2.58 19.08
CA THR A 105 10.98 3.72 19.93
C THR A 105 9.95 4.03 21.01
N GLY A 106 8.70 3.61 20.83
CA GLY A 106 7.57 4.01 21.66
C GLY A 106 7.11 5.44 21.40
N GLU A 107 7.64 6.12 20.38
CA GLU A 107 7.22 7.47 20.01
C GLU A 107 5.76 7.46 19.56
N VAL A 108 5.05 8.50 20.00
CA VAL A 108 3.62 8.67 19.76
C VAL A 108 3.38 10.06 19.21
N GLY A 109 2.63 10.15 18.12
CA GLY A 109 2.29 11.43 17.52
C GLY A 109 2.18 11.36 16.00
N THR A 110 1.62 12.41 15.41
CA THR A 110 1.46 12.52 13.96
C THR A 110 2.78 12.79 13.23
N ASP A 111 3.76 13.32 13.95
CA ASP A 111 5.15 13.57 13.56
C ASP A 111 6.01 12.31 13.48
N VAL A 112 5.50 11.16 13.93
CA VAL A 112 6.21 9.86 13.90
C VAL A 112 6.37 9.29 12.48
N LEU A 113 5.60 9.79 11.50
CA LEU A 113 5.53 9.27 10.13
C LEU A 113 6.77 9.58 9.26
N VAL A 114 7.72 10.34 9.78
CA VAL A 114 8.89 10.82 9.05
C VAL A 114 9.84 9.66 8.68
N TYR A 115 9.97 9.37 7.38
CA TYR A 115 11.04 8.55 6.78
C TYR A 115 11.93 9.43 5.90
N GLU A 116 13.27 9.31 5.95
CA GLU A 116 14.13 10.14 5.09
C GLU A 116 13.80 9.97 3.58
N GLY A 117 13.58 11.09 2.87
CA GLY A 117 13.15 11.09 1.48
C GLY A 117 11.63 10.97 1.27
N ASP A 118 10.85 11.01 2.35
CA ASP A 118 9.39 11.02 2.30
C ASP A 118 8.86 12.37 1.81
N ILE A 119 7.73 12.34 1.10
CA ILE A 119 7.01 13.53 0.61
C ILE A 119 6.66 14.49 1.74
N ASP A 120 6.41 13.93 2.93
CA ASP A 120 6.14 14.65 4.17
C ASP A 120 7.34 15.53 4.65
N ILE A 121 8.54 15.40 4.04
CA ILE A 121 9.78 16.06 4.47
C ILE A 121 10.42 16.96 3.39
N GLN A 122 9.68 17.47 2.40
CA GLN A 122 10.25 18.41 1.40
C GLN A 122 10.62 19.81 1.97
N GLY A 123 11.35 19.86 3.09
CA GLY A 123 11.91 21.04 3.73
C GLY A 123 13.09 20.81 4.70
N PHE A 124 13.50 19.58 5.04
CA PHE A 124 14.66 19.36 5.93
C PHE A 124 15.48 18.13 5.52
N LEU A 125 16.65 18.39 4.92
CA LEU A 125 17.64 17.39 4.52
C LEU A 125 18.36 16.79 5.74
N SER A 126 18.41 15.46 5.80
CA SER A 126 19.63 14.70 6.11
C SER A 126 19.63 13.40 5.27
N PRO A 127 20.79 12.96 4.74
CA PRO A 127 20.86 11.77 3.88
C PRO A 127 20.94 10.47 4.68
N PRO A 128 20.33 9.35 4.20
CA PRO A 128 20.50 8.04 4.81
C PRO A 128 21.91 7.48 4.59
N PRO A 129 22.47 6.72 5.56
CA PRO A 129 23.69 5.96 5.36
C PRO A 129 23.34 4.71 4.53
N ASP A 130 23.47 4.83 3.21
CA ASP A 130 23.46 3.77 2.19
C ASP A 130 22.30 2.74 2.16
N LEU A 131 21.96 2.27 0.94
CA LEU A 131 20.86 1.33 0.69
C LEU A 131 21.20 -0.13 1.02
N SER A 132 22.48 -0.46 1.21
CA SER A 132 22.94 -1.80 1.60
C SER A 132 22.61 -2.10 3.06
N ASP A 133 22.74 -1.12 3.95
CA ASP A 133 22.50 -1.28 5.39
C ASP A 133 21.01 -1.48 5.71
N PHE A 134 20.10 -0.90 4.91
CA PHE A 134 18.66 -1.07 5.08
C PHE A 134 18.17 -2.51 4.80
N PHE A 135 18.70 -3.15 3.76
CA PHE A 135 18.39 -4.56 3.46
C PHE A 135 19.02 -5.52 4.48
N ALA A 136 20.23 -5.23 4.96
CA ALA A 136 20.89 -6.01 6.00
C ALA A 136 20.11 -5.97 7.33
N PHE A 137 19.68 -4.77 7.74
CA PHE A 137 18.86 -4.56 8.94
C PHE A 137 17.53 -5.34 8.89
N PHE A 138 16.86 -5.34 7.73
CA PHE A 138 15.60 -6.06 7.55
C PHE A 138 15.79 -7.59 7.53
N LEU A 139 16.89 -8.08 6.91
CA LEU A 139 17.20 -9.50 6.87
C LEU A 139 17.61 -10.05 8.25
N GLU A 140 18.37 -9.31 9.05
CA GLU A 140 18.77 -9.74 10.40
C GLU A 140 17.57 -9.93 11.34
N ARG A 141 16.50 -9.14 11.19
CA ARG A 141 15.30 -9.27 12.03
C ARG A 141 14.34 -10.37 11.58
N LYS A 142 14.38 -10.80 10.32
CA LYS A 142 13.48 -11.85 9.80
C LYS A 142 13.83 -13.26 10.31
N TYR A 143 15.03 -13.46 10.88
CA TYR A 143 15.52 -14.75 11.37
C TYR A 143 15.60 -14.88 12.90
N ARG A 144 15.03 -13.95 13.67
CA ARG A 144 14.95 -14.04 15.13
C ARG A 144 13.52 -14.26 15.61
N ILE A 145 12.88 -15.31 15.11
CA ILE A 145 11.76 -15.97 15.78
C ILE A 145 12.04 -17.46 15.65
N ASP A 146 12.71 -18.01 16.66
CA ASP A 146 12.65 -19.39 17.12
C ASP A 146 13.72 -19.56 18.23
N GLU A 147 13.36 -19.14 19.44
CA GLU A 147 13.82 -19.72 20.72
C GLU A 147 12.72 -19.55 21.78
#